data_AF-A0A1G1VPI1-F1
#
_entry.id   AF-A0A1G1VPI1-F1
#
_cell.length_a   1.000
_cell.length_b   1.000
_cell.length_c   1.000
_cell.angle_alpha   90.00
_cell.angle_beta   90.00
_cell.angle_gamma   90.00
#
_symmetry.space_group_name_H-M   'P 1'
#
loop_
_entity.id
_entity.type
_entity.pdbx_description
1 polymer ?
#
loop_
_entity_poly.entity_id
_entity_poly.type
_entity_poly.pdbx_seq_one_letter_code
_entity_poly.pdbx_strand_id
1 'polypeptide(L)'
;MSLPQFTAFLKAQKLSQKTIRNYHSDASQFLNWSKISDIYDLTSDIFIAYTYHLQSQSVPRSTLARHLASLRQFARFLNLPVNLDNPPLPLIPTILKNFRFHLTKNRYKHKTVANYLSDIRHYLNWYESR
;
A
#
# COMPACT_ATOMS: atom_id res chain seq x y z
N MET A 1 1.46 -23.61 3.45
CA MET A 1 1.43 -23.44 1.98
C MET A 1 1.52 -21.95 1.67
N SER A 2 2.64 -21.39 1.18
CA SER A 2 2.71 -19.90 1.08
C SER A 2 3.46 -19.28 -0.11
N LEU A 3 4.77 -19.46 -0.29
CA LEU A 3 5.54 -18.82 -1.39
C LEU A 3 5.95 -19.74 -2.56
N PRO A 4 6.31 -21.03 -2.34
CA PRO A 4 6.64 -21.93 -3.44
C PRO A 4 5.48 -22.16 -4.41
N GLN A 5 4.26 -22.25 -3.88
CA GLN A 5 3.05 -22.42 -4.70
C GLN A 5 2.67 -21.15 -5.45
N PHE A 6 2.86 -19.99 -4.83
CA PHE A 6 2.73 -18.73 -5.54
C PHE A 6 3.73 -18.67 -6.70
N THR A 7 4.98 -19.07 -6.48
CA THR A 7 5.99 -19.16 -7.56
C THR A 7 5.55 -20.11 -8.69
N ALA A 8 4.98 -21.26 -8.35
CA ALA A 8 4.44 -22.20 -9.34
C ALA A 8 3.28 -21.59 -10.14
N PHE A 9 2.36 -20.90 -9.48
CA PHE A 9 1.26 -20.15 -10.09
C PHE A 9 1.77 -19.06 -11.06
N LEU A 10 2.84 -18.35 -10.70
CA LEU A 10 3.46 -17.34 -11.58
C LEU A 10 4.15 -17.98 -12.80
N LYS A 11 4.81 -19.12 -12.62
CA LYS A 11 5.42 -19.88 -13.73
C LYS A 11 4.37 -20.38 -14.73
N ALA A 12 3.21 -20.84 -14.24
CA ALA A 12 2.11 -21.29 -15.08
C ALA A 12 1.56 -20.17 -15.99
N GLN A 13 1.70 -18.90 -15.57
CA GLN A 13 1.29 -17.73 -16.36
C GLN A 13 2.34 -17.28 -17.39
N LYS A 14 3.43 -18.04 -17.58
CA LYS A 14 4.50 -17.74 -18.56
C LYS A 14 5.14 -16.36 -18.39
N LEU A 15 5.19 -15.86 -17.14
CA LEU A 15 5.87 -14.60 -16.82
C LEU A 15 7.39 -14.75 -16.95
N SER A 16 8.08 -13.64 -17.24
CA SER A 16 9.55 -13.63 -17.28
C SER A 16 10.16 -13.98 -15.92
N GLN A 17 11.34 -14.61 -15.91
CA GLN A 17 12.05 -14.94 -14.66
C GLN A 17 12.30 -13.71 -13.78
N LYS A 18 12.56 -12.54 -14.39
CA LYS A 18 12.71 -11.27 -13.69
C LYS A 18 11.40 -10.86 -12.99
N THR A 19 10.27 -10.96 -13.69
CA THR A 19 8.95 -10.66 -13.12
C THR A 19 8.63 -11.60 -11.96
N ILE A 20 8.87 -12.90 -12.12
CA ILE A 20 8.63 -13.91 -11.08
C ILE A 20 9.45 -13.59 -9.82
N ARG A 21 10.76 -13.29 -9.98
CA ARG A 21 11.63 -12.90 -8.86
C ARG A 21 11.12 -11.64 -8.15
N ASN A 22 10.71 -10.62 -8.91
CA ASN A 22 10.17 -9.39 -8.34
C ASN A 22 8.89 -9.66 -7.53
N TYR A 23 7.94 -10.41 -8.10
CA TYR A 23 6.67 -10.71 -7.43
C TYR A 23 6.87 -11.57 -6.19
N HIS A 24 7.75 -12.57 -6.26
CA HIS A 24 8.12 -13.39 -5.11
C HIS A 24 8.74 -12.54 -3.98
N SER A 25 9.68 -11.65 -4.33
CA SER A 25 10.32 -10.76 -3.35
C SER A 25 9.30 -9.85 -2.66
N ASP A 26 8.41 -9.22 -3.43
CA ASP A 26 7.40 -8.30 -2.89
C ASP A 26 6.37 -9.04 -2.02
N ALA A 27 5.93 -10.23 -2.43
CA ALA A 27 5.04 -11.06 -1.63
C ALA A 27 5.70 -11.52 -0.33
N SER A 28 6.99 -11.87 -0.36
CA SER A 28 7.75 -12.20 0.85
C SER A 28 7.85 -11.01 1.80
N GLN A 29 8.12 -9.80 1.29
CA GLN A 29 8.14 -8.57 2.10
C GLN A 29 6.77 -8.29 2.73
N PHE A 30 5.68 -8.49 1.98
CA PHE A 30 4.32 -8.35 2.49
C PHE A 30 4.04 -9.34 3.63
N LEU A 31 4.33 -10.62 3.44
CA LEU A 31 4.12 -11.65 4.46
C LEU A 31 4.92 -11.32 5.73
N ASN A 32 6.19 -10.94 5.58
CA ASN A 32 7.03 -10.53 6.70
C ASN A 32 6.49 -9.29 7.44
N TRP A 33 5.96 -8.30 6.70
CA TRP A 33 5.34 -7.12 7.29
C TRP A 33 4.05 -7.46 8.03
N SER A 34 3.22 -8.35 7.48
CA SER A 34 1.91 -8.70 8.04
C SER A 34 2.01 -9.41 9.40
N LYS A 35 3.15 -10.06 9.68
CA LYS A 35 3.39 -10.89 10.87
C LYS A 35 2.36 -12.00 11.07
N ILE A 36 1.70 -12.40 9.99
CA ILE A 36 0.70 -13.45 10.01
C ILE A 36 1.38 -14.81 10.01
N SER A 37 0.85 -15.73 10.81
CA SER A 37 1.39 -17.09 10.95
C SER A 37 0.82 -18.04 9.92
N ASP A 38 -0.45 -17.88 9.56
CA ASP A 38 -1.14 -18.70 8.56
C ASP A 38 -1.71 -17.87 7.41
N ILE A 39 -1.51 -18.33 6.19
CA ILE A 39 -1.98 -17.65 4.98
C ILE A 39 -3.51 -17.51 4.93
N TYR A 40 -4.24 -18.37 5.65
CA TYR A 40 -5.70 -18.30 5.76
C TYR A 40 -6.18 -17.13 6.62
N ASP A 41 -5.31 -16.53 7.45
CA ASP A 41 -5.64 -15.32 8.20
C ASP A 41 -5.52 -14.05 7.34
N LEU A 42 -5.06 -14.17 6.08
CA LEU A 42 -4.99 -13.04 5.16
C LEU A 42 -6.38 -12.60 4.73
N THR A 43 -6.74 -11.37 5.09
CA THR A 43 -7.96 -10.70 4.65
C THR A 43 -7.65 -9.55 3.69
N SER A 44 -8.66 -9.10 2.94
CA SER A 44 -8.55 -7.91 2.09
C SER A 44 -8.07 -6.67 2.86
N ASP A 45 -8.45 -6.53 4.13
CA ASP A 45 -8.03 -5.40 4.99
C ASP A 45 -6.52 -5.37 5.22
N ILE A 46 -5.88 -6.53 5.33
CA ILE A 46 -4.44 -6.63 5.53
C ILE A 46 -3.69 -6.19 4.26
N PHE A 47 -4.21 -6.54 3.08
CA PHE A 47 -3.68 -6.05 1.81
C PHE A 47 -3.82 -4.53 1.69
N ILE A 48 -4.99 -3.99 2.05
CA ILE A 48 -5.25 -2.54 2.07
C ILE A 48 -4.28 -1.84 3.04
N ALA A 49 -4.15 -2.35 4.26
CA ALA A 49 -3.25 -1.80 5.26
C ALA A 49 -1.79 -1.76 4.78
N TYR A 50 -1.35 -2.81 4.07
CA TYR A 50 -0.01 -2.82 3.49
C TYR A 50 0.15 -1.82 2.33
N THR A 51 -0.89 -1.60 1.52
CA THR A 51 -0.84 -0.55 0.50
C THR A 51 -0.60 0.84 1.10
N TYR A 52 -1.24 1.14 2.24
CA TYR A 52 -0.98 2.37 2.99
C TYR A 52 0.43 2.42 3.55
N HIS A 53 0.92 1.29 4.09
CA HIS A 53 2.29 1.20 4.55
C HIS A 53 3.26 1.56 3.42
N LEU A 54 3.12 0.95 2.23
CA LEU A 54 3.97 1.20 1.07
C LEU A 54 3.89 2.66 0.58
N GLN A 55 2.69 3.25 0.56
CA GLN A 55 2.51 4.67 0.19
C GLN A 55 3.15 5.63 1.20
N SER A 56 3.20 5.25 2.48
CA SER A 56 3.85 6.05 3.53
C SER A 56 5.37 6.01 3.45
N GLN A 57 5.94 5.01 2.77
CA GLN A 57 7.38 4.94 2.50
C GLN A 57 7.74 5.92 1.38
N SER A 58 8.90 6.58 1.50
CA SER A 58 9.43 7.46 0.44
C SER A 58 10.07 6.67 -0.70
N VAL A 59 9.35 5.69 -1.26
CA VAL A 59 9.82 4.87 -2.39
C VAL A 59 9.48 5.54 -3.74
N PRO A 60 10.30 5.31 -4.78
CA PRO A 60 9.98 5.79 -6.12
C PRO A 60 8.61 5.30 -6.60
N ARG A 61 7.88 6.13 -7.36
CA ARG A 61 6.55 5.79 -7.90
C ARG A 61 6.55 4.49 -8.72
N SER A 62 7.61 4.26 -9.50
CA SER A 62 7.78 3.02 -10.29
C SER A 62 7.93 1.79 -9.39
N THR A 63 8.63 1.92 -8.27
CA THR A 63 8.77 0.88 -7.25
C THR A 63 7.44 0.60 -6.57
N LEU A 64 6.71 1.64 -6.15
CA LEU A 64 5.37 1.50 -5.58
C LEU A 64 4.40 0.78 -6.53
N ALA A 65 4.35 1.20 -7.81
CA ALA A 65 3.49 0.58 -8.81
C ALA A 65 3.81 -0.91 -9.00
N ARG A 66 5.10 -1.28 -8.97
CA ARG A 66 5.55 -2.67 -9.01
C ARG A 66 5.08 -3.47 -7.79
N HIS A 67 5.24 -2.93 -6.58
CA HIS A 67 4.75 -3.59 -5.36
C HIS A 67 3.23 -3.82 -5.39
N LEU A 68 2.46 -2.82 -5.83
CA LEU A 68 1.01 -2.94 -5.96
C LEU A 68 0.62 -4.00 -7.00
N ALA A 69 1.36 -4.10 -8.11
CA ALA A 69 1.15 -5.16 -9.10
C ALA A 69 1.42 -6.56 -8.51
N SER A 70 2.49 -6.71 -7.73
CA SER A 70 2.80 -7.96 -7.04
C SER A 70 1.72 -8.35 -6.04
N LEU A 71 1.20 -7.38 -5.26
CA LEU A 71 0.11 -7.61 -4.30
C LEU A 71 -1.19 -8.03 -4.99
N ARG A 72 -1.56 -7.40 -6.11
CA ARG A 72 -2.70 -7.84 -6.93
C ARG A 72 -2.55 -9.29 -7.34
N GLN A 73 -1.36 -9.67 -7.81
CA GLN A 73 -1.15 -11.01 -8.29
C GLN A 73 -1.13 -12.05 -7.17
N PHE A 74 -0.66 -11.65 -5.99
CA PHE A 74 -0.73 -12.49 -4.80
C PHE A 74 -2.16 -12.65 -4.27
N ALA A 75 -2.96 -11.58 -4.24
CA ALA A 75 -4.36 -11.68 -3.85
C ALA A 75 -5.19 -12.54 -4.82
N ARG A 76 -4.92 -12.44 -6.12
CA ARG A 76 -5.51 -13.33 -7.14
C ARG A 76 -5.13 -14.79 -6.92
N PHE A 77 -3.87 -15.07 -6.56
CA PHE A 77 -3.45 -16.43 -6.21
C PHE A 77 -4.23 -16.99 -5.01
N LEU A 78 -4.55 -16.14 -4.03
CA LEU A 78 -5.33 -16.50 -2.85
C LEU A 78 -6.85 -16.48 -3.08
N ASN A 79 -7.32 -16.11 -4.28
CA ASN A 79 -8.73 -15.89 -4.59
C ASN A 79 -9.42 -14.89 -3.63
N LEU A 80 -8.70 -13.87 -3.17
CA LEU A 80 -9.26 -12.84 -2.30
C LEU A 80 -9.96 -11.75 -3.11
N PRO A 81 -11.18 -11.31 -2.71
CA PRO A 81 -11.88 -10.21 -3.35
C PRO A 81 -11.27 -8.88 -2.90
N VAL A 82 -10.12 -8.49 -3.47
CA VAL A 82 -9.48 -7.21 -3.22
C VAL A 82 -9.39 -6.39 -4.50
N ASN A 83 -9.84 -5.14 -4.45
CA ASN A 83 -9.65 -4.18 -5.53
C ASN A 83 -8.45 -3.28 -5.19
N LEU A 84 -7.34 -3.48 -5.91
CA LEU A 84 -6.13 -2.65 -5.79
C LEU A 84 -5.81 -1.92 -7.10
N ASP A 85 -6.76 -1.85 -8.04
CA ASP A 85 -6.57 -1.16 -9.31
C ASP A 85 -6.62 0.36 -9.12
N ASN A 86 -7.46 0.79 -8.18
CA ASN A 86 -7.41 2.12 -7.58
C ASN A 86 -6.87 1.93 -6.15
N PRO A 87 -5.55 2.00 -5.92
CA PRO A 87 -5.04 1.94 -4.56
C PRO A 87 -5.75 3.02 -3.76
N PRO A 88 -6.25 2.72 -2.56
CA PRO A 88 -7.04 3.67 -1.82
C PRO A 88 -6.23 4.96 -1.67
N LEU A 89 -6.89 6.09 -1.87
CA LEU A 89 -6.28 7.39 -1.63
C LEU A 89 -5.64 7.35 -0.23
N PRO A 90 -4.42 7.91 -0.06
CA PRO A 90 -3.77 7.89 1.24
C PRO A 90 -4.76 8.39 2.29
N LEU A 91 -4.94 7.63 3.36
CA LEU A 91 -5.87 7.98 4.45
C LEU A 91 -5.68 9.45 4.82
N ILE A 92 -6.77 10.16 5.12
CA ILE A 92 -6.72 11.55 5.61
C ILE A 92 -5.59 11.76 6.65
N PRO A 93 -5.41 10.88 7.66
CA PRO A 93 -4.23 10.90 8.55
C PRO A 93 -2.86 10.97 7.85
N THR A 94 -2.64 10.19 6.81
CA THR A 94 -1.38 10.15 6.03
C THR A 94 -1.19 11.43 5.23
N ILE A 95 -2.23 11.94 4.57
CA ILE A 95 -2.19 13.22 3.85
C ILE A 95 -1.83 14.34 4.82
N LEU A 96 -2.52 14.40 5.97
CA LEU A 96 -2.27 15.41 7.01
C LEU A 96 -0.86 15.29 7.59
N LYS A 97 -0.35 14.08 7.83
CA LYS A 97 1.02 13.87 8.32
C LYS A 97 2.06 14.39 7.33
N ASN A 98 1.93 14.04 6.05
CA ASN A 98 2.85 14.48 5.01
C ASN A 98 2.81 16.00 4.79
N PHE A 99 1.60 16.58 4.82
CA PHE A 99 1.44 18.02 4.69
C PHE A 99 1.99 18.77 5.90
N ARG A 100 1.77 18.27 7.12
CA ARG A 100 2.40 18.79 8.34
C ARG A 100 3.92 18.80 8.21
N PHE A 101 4.51 17.68 7.78
CA PHE A 101 5.96 17.57 7.59
C PHE A 101 6.49 18.61 6.60
N HIS A 102 5.81 18.79 5.47
CA HIS A 102 6.14 19.81 4.47
C HIS A 102 6.11 21.22 5.06
N LEU A 103 5.05 21.59 5.79
CA LEU A 103 4.94 22.92 6.39
C LEU A 103 5.99 23.15 7.48
N THR A 104 6.28 22.15 8.30
CA THR A 104 7.34 22.27 9.33
C THR A 104 8.73 22.41 8.69
N LYS A 105 9.00 21.69 7.59
CA LYS A 105 10.27 21.80 6.85
C LYS A 105 10.48 23.21 6.29
N ASN A 106 9.41 23.86 5.86
CA ASN A 106 9.42 25.23 5.36
C ASN A 106 9.31 26.30 6.47
N ARG A 107 9.49 25.92 7.74
CA ARG A 107 9.52 26.83 8.90
C ARG A 107 8.25 27.69 9.09
N TYR A 108 7.09 27.19 8.67
CA TYR A 108 5.82 27.85 8.98
C TYR A 108 5.56 27.85 10.50
N LYS A 109 4.94 28.93 11.00
CA LYS A 109 4.61 29.06 12.43
C LYS A 109 3.64 27.95 12.87
N HIS A 110 3.80 27.46 14.10
CA HIS A 110 2.97 26.38 14.64
C HIS A 110 1.46 26.62 14.49
N LYS A 111 0.98 27.85 14.79
CA LYS A 111 -0.42 28.23 14.58
C LYS A 111 -0.86 28.13 13.12
N THR A 112 -0.02 28.56 12.18
CA THR A 112 -0.30 28.46 10.74
C THR A 112 -0.38 27.00 10.28
N VAL A 113 0.53 26.14 10.78
CA VAL A 113 0.49 24.69 10.50
C VAL A 113 -0.81 24.06 11.00
N ALA A 114 -1.22 24.39 12.23
CA ALA A 114 -2.45 23.86 12.82
C ALA A 114 -3.70 24.27 12.02
N ASN A 115 -3.78 25.54 11.60
CA ASN A 115 -4.89 26.05 10.80
C ASN A 115 -4.99 25.32 9.46
N TYR A 116 -3.90 25.25 8.70
CA TYR A 116 -3.89 24.56 7.41
C TYR A 116 -4.23 23.08 7.50
N LEU A 117 -3.80 22.39 8.57
CA LEU A 117 -4.18 20.99 8.78
C LEU A 117 -5.67 20.84 9.09
N SER A 118 -6.27 21.80 9.80
CA SER A 118 -7.71 21.80 10.07
C SER A 118 -8.50 21.99 8.77
N ASP A 119 -8.13 22.99 7.96
CA ASP A 119 -8.82 23.32 6.71
C ASP A 119 -8.77 22.14 5.73
N ILE A 120 -7.58 21.53 5.55
CA ILE A 120 -7.44 20.34 4.69
C ILE A 120 -8.21 19.15 5.25
N ARG A 121 -8.22 18.92 6.58
CA ARG A 121 -9.00 17.85 7.17
C ARG A 121 -10.49 18.03 6.88
N HIS A 122 -11.03 19.24 7.06
CA HIS A 122 -12.43 19.51 6.79
C HIS A 122 -12.78 19.31 5.31
N TYR A 123 -11.93 19.79 4.40
CA TYR A 123 -12.12 19.59 2.96
C TYR A 123 -12.13 18.10 2.58
N LEU A 124 -11.16 17.32 3.07
CA LEU A 124 -11.06 15.90 2.76
C LEU A 124 -12.23 15.11 3.35
N ASN A 125 -12.63 15.40 4.59
CA ASN A 125 -13.80 14.76 5.21
C ASN A 125 -15.08 15.05 4.42
N TRP A 126 -15.26 16.29 3.94
CA TRP A 126 -16.39 16.65 3.08
C TRP A 126 -16.35 15.89 1.75
N TYR A 127 -15.17 15.79 1.13
CA TYR A 127 -15.00 15.08 -0.14
C TYR A 127 -15.30 13.58 -0.02
N GLU A 128 -14.91 12.93 1.08
CA GLU A 128 -15.22 11.51 1.33
C GLU A 128 -16.72 11.26 1.62
N SER A 129 -17.45 12.28 2.09
CA SER A 129 -18.89 12.18 2.39
C SER A 129 -19.81 12.35 1.17
N ARG A 130 -19.24 12.44 -0.03
CA ARG A 130 -19.92 12.78 -1.28
C ARG A 130 -19.90 11.61 -2.27
#